data_AF-A0A920JI66-F1
#
_entry.id   AF-A0A920JI66-F1
#
_cell.length_a   1.000
_cell.length_b   1.000
_cell.length_c   1.000
_cell.angle_alpha   90.00
_cell.angle_beta   90.00
_cell.angle_gamma   90.00
#
_symmetry.space_group_name_H-M   'P 1'
#
loop_
_entity.id
_entity.type
_entity.pdbx_description
1 polymer ?
#
loop_
_entity_poly.entity_id
_entity_poly.type
_entity_poly.pdbx_seq_one_letter_code
_entity_poly.pdbx_strand_id
1 'polypeptide(L)' 'MTDQTILDLTMVVLDDMKAIDVHAIDVRELTSISDHMIFCTGTSNRHARSLLTE' A
#
# COMPACT_ATOMS: atom_id res chain seq x y z
N MET A 1 21.05 -10.17 -2.22
CA MET A 1 19.76 -9.97 -1.54
C MET A 1 19.06 -8.90 -2.34
N THR A 2 18.08 -9.29 -3.13
CA THR A 2 17.40 -8.44 -4.12
C THR A 2 16.82 -7.21 -3.43
N ASP A 3 17.16 -6.03 -3.94
CA ASP A 3 16.65 -4.74 -3.45
C ASP A 3 15.12 -4.72 -3.53
N GLN A 4 14.45 -5.03 -2.43
CA GLN A 4 13.00 -4.95 -2.33
C GLN A 4 12.64 -3.47 -2.28
N THR A 5 11.89 -2.97 -3.27
CA THR A 5 11.44 -1.59 -3.24
C THR A 5 10.40 -1.40 -2.13
N ILE A 6 10.25 -0.17 -1.62
CA ILE A 6 9.24 0.13 -0.60
C ILE A 6 7.84 -0.28 -1.08
N LEU A 7 7.55 -0.09 -2.38
CA LEU A 7 6.30 -0.49 -3.00
C LEU A 7 6.06 -2.01 -2.89
N ASP A 8 7.07 -2.82 -3.23
CA ASP A 8 6.96 -4.28 -3.17
C ASP A 8 6.74 -4.76 -1.73
N LEU A 9 7.46 -4.18 -0.76
CA LEU A 9 7.29 -4.50 0.65
C LEU A 9 5.87 -4.15 1.11
N THR A 10 5.37 -2.96 0.78
CA THR A 10 4.01 -2.54 1.15
C THR A 10 2.96 -3.46 0.53
N MET A 11 3.14 -3.90 -0.72
CA MET A 11 2.23 -4.85 -1.36
C MET A 11 2.18 -6.20 -0.65
N VAL A 12 3.34 -6.73 -0.25
CA VAL A 12 3.40 -8.00 0.51
C VAL A 12 2.70 -7.86 1.86
N VAL A 13 2.94 -6.76 2.57
CA VAL A 13 2.32 -6.50 3.89
C VAL A 13 0.79 -6.36 3.78
N LEU A 14 0.30 -5.64 2.77
CA LEU A 14 -1.14 -5.48 2.52
C LEU A 14 -1.82 -6.82 2.14
N ASP A 15 -1.14 -7.67 1.38
CA ASP A 15 -1.64 -9.01 1.04
C ASP A 15 -1.68 -9.95 2.25
N ASP A 16 -0.65 -9.90 3.10
CA ASP A 16 -0.61 -10.68 4.35
C ASP A 16 -1.77 -10.30 5.27
N MET A 17 -2.05 -8.99 5.39
CA MET A 17 -3.18 -8.47 6.16
C MET A 17 -4.55 -8.64 5.50
N LYS A 18 -4.63 -9.21 4.29
CA LYS A 18 -5.89 -9.42 3.56
C LYS A 18 -6.65 -8.11 3.27
N ALA A 19 -5.92 -7.06 2.92
CA ALA A 19 -6.51 -5.85 2.39
C ALA A 19 -7.27 -6.15 1.09
N ILE A 20 -8.37 -5.45 0.86
CA ILE A 20 -9.24 -5.64 -0.32
C ILE A 20 -8.96 -4.54 -1.33
N ASP A 21 -9.05 -4.85 -2.62
CA ASP A 21 -8.99 -3.86 -3.71
C ASP A 21 -7.70 -3.01 -3.66
N VAL A 22 -6.55 -3.70 -3.54
CA VAL A 22 -5.24 -3.05 -3.44
C VAL A 22 -4.76 -2.61 -4.82
N HIS A 23 -4.58 -1.31 -5.01
CA HIS A 23 -4.11 -0.70 -6.25
C HIS A 23 -2.98 0.27 -5.99
N ALA A 24 -1.85 0.12 -6.70
CA ALA A 24 -0.80 1.13 -6.77
C ALA A 24 -0.93 1.95 -8.04
N ILE A 25 -0.80 3.26 -7.88
CA ILE A 25 -0.79 4.23 -8.97
C ILE A 25 0.55 4.95 -8.93
N ASP A 26 1.20 5.06 -10.10
CA ASP A 26 2.36 5.91 -10.29
C ASP A 26 1.89 7.36 -10.46
N VAL A 27 2.34 8.24 -9.56
CA VAL A 27 1.93 9.65 -9.53
C VAL A 27 3.10 10.60 -9.82
N ARG A 28 4.26 10.08 -10.24
CA ARG A 28 5.46 10.89 -10.56
C ARG A 28 5.22 11.96 -11.62
N GLU A 29 4.33 11.68 -12.57
CA GLU A 29 3.95 12.63 -13.62
C GLU A 29 2.92 13.67 -13.14
N LEU A 30 2.26 13.43 -12.00
CA LEU A 30 1.19 14.28 -11.47
C LEU A 30 1.69 15.20 -10.35
N THR A 31 2.61 14.73 -9.51
CA THR A 31 3.13 15.48 -8.36
C THR A 31 4.56 15.07 -8.02
N SER A 32 5.37 16.02 -7.54
CA SER A 32 6.73 15.75 -7.06
C SER A 32 6.79 15.38 -5.57
N ILE A 33 5.65 15.22 -4.90
CA ILE A 33 5.59 14.94 -3.46
C ILE A 33 5.84 13.45 -3.17
N SER A 34 5.40 12.56 -4.05
CA SER A 34 5.51 11.11 -3.86
C SER A 34 5.58 10.40 -5.21
N ASP A 35 6.23 9.24 -5.25
CA ASP A 35 6.37 8.47 -6.50
C ASP A 35 5.17 7.53 -6.74
N HIS A 36 4.70 6.87 -5.69
CA HIS A 36 3.60 5.90 -5.75
C HIS A 36 2.55 6.21 -4.71
N MET A 37 1.29 6.03 -5.09
CA MET A 37 0.14 6.12 -4.19
C MET A 37 -0.61 4.80 -4.20
N ILE A 38 -0.93 4.28 -3.01
CA ILE A 38 -1.60 2.98 -2.86
C ILE A 38 -2.99 3.22 -2.29
N PHE A 39 -3.98 2.58 -2.91
CA PHE A 39 -5.37 2.55 -2.46
C PHE A 39 -5.70 1.12 -2.03
N CYS A 40 -6.36 0.97 -0.89
CA CYS A 40 -6.86 -0.30 -0.43
C CYS A 40 -8.07 -0.11 0.50
N THR A 41 -8.87 -1.16 0.64
CA THR A 41 -10.09 -1.19 1.44
C THR A 41 -9.96 -2.19 2.58
N GLY A 42 -10.23 -1.74 3.80
CA GLY A 42 -10.41 -2.61 4.96
C GLY A 42 -11.87 -3.06 5.10
N THR A 43 -12.10 -4.30 5.53
CA THR A 43 -13.46 -4.84 5.78
C THR A 43 -14.19 -4.18 6.96
N SER A 44 -13.46 -3.52 7.86
CA SER A 44 -14.01 -2.84 9.03
C SER A 44 -13.08 -1.71 9.46
N ASN A 45 -13.58 -0.79 10.28
CA ASN A 45 -12.77 0.33 10.79
C ASN A 45 -11.55 -0.16 11.59
N ARG A 46 -11.71 -1.22 12.40
CA ARG A 46 -10.59 -1.86 13.11
C ARG A 46 -9.56 -2.45 12.15
N HIS A 47 -10.02 -3.12 11.09
CA HIS A 47 -9.13 -3.70 10.08
C HIS A 47 -8.37 -2.59 9.34
N ALA A 48 -9.07 -1.57 8.82
CA ALA A 48 -8.43 -0.43 8.16
C ALA A 48 -7.40 0.27 9.06
N ARG A 49 -7.66 0.37 10.38
CA ARG A 49 -6.68 0.92 11.33
C ARG A 49 -5.47 0.02 11.52
N SER A 50 -5.62 -1.31 11.53
CA SER A 50 -4.44 -2.20 11.62
C SER A 50 -3.58 -2.08 10.37
N LEU A 51 -4.19 -1.90 9.19
CA LEU A 51 -3.44 -1.67 7.95
C LEU A 51 -2.54 -0.42 7.98
N LEU A 52 -2.87 0.58 8.79
CA LEU A 52 -2.16 1.86 8.87
C LEU A 52 -1.10 1.93 9.97
N THR A 53 -1.16 1.02 10.95
CA THR A 53 -0.37 1.13 12.18
C THR A 53 0.87 0.24 12.17
N GLU A 54 0.86 -0.82 11.36
CA GLU A 54 1.98 -1.75 11.16
C GLU A 54 2.85 -1.31 9.97
#